data_AF-A0A803R251-F1
#
_entry.id   AF-A0A803R251-F1
#
_cell.length_a   1.000
_cell.length_b   1.000
_cell.length_c   1.000
_cell.angle_alpha   90.00
_cell.angle_beta   90.00
_cell.angle_gamma   90.00
#
_symmetry.space_group_name_H-M   'P 1'
#
loop_
_entity.id
_entity.type
_entity.pdbx_description
1 polymer ?
#
loop_
_entity_poly.entity_id
_entity_poly.type
_entity_poly.pdbx_seq_one_letter_code
_entity_poly.pdbx_strand_id
1 'polypeptide(L)' 'MNISVGPKEDRHLITGLHTVADIYCGDCREVLGWKYVRAYEASQKYKEGKFIFEKAKIVKENW' A
#
# COMPACT_ATOMS: atom_id res chain seq x y z
N MET A 1 5.78 -2.99 15.83
CA MET A 1 5.72 -2.86 14.35
C MET A 1 4.39 -3.48 13.95
N ASN A 2 3.40 -2.65 13.63
CA ASN A 2 1.99 -3.08 13.63
C ASN A 2 1.49 -3.49 12.23
N ILE A 3 2.39 -3.47 11.24
CA ILE A 3 2.15 -3.96 9.89
C ILE A 3 3.31 -4.87 9.45
N SER A 4 2.99 -5.88 8.64
CA SER A 4 3.97 -6.66 7.88
C SER A 4 3.83 -6.34 6.39
N VAL A 5 4.93 -6.46 5.64
CA VAL A 5 4.98 -6.12 4.21
C VAL A 5 5.13 -7.41 3.42
N GLY A 6 4.26 -7.60 2.43
CA GLY A 6 4.28 -8.73 1.51
C GLY A 6 5.40 -8.67 0.47
N PRO A 7 5.41 -9.66 -0.44
CA PRO A 7 6.29 -9.63 -1.60
C PRO A 7 6.00 -8.43 -2.50
N LYS A 8 7.01 -8.03 -3.27
CA LYS A 8 6.87 -6.99 -4.29
C LYS A 8 6.23 -7.59 -5.53
N GLU A 9 5.24 -6.90 -6.08
CA GLU A 9 4.58 -7.28 -7.31
C GLU A 9 4.32 -6.07 -8.20
N ASP A 10 4.33 -6.28 -9.52
CA ASP A 10 4.01 -5.24 -10.48
C ASP A 10 2.50 -5.23 -10.77
N ARG A 11 1.85 -4.09 -10.55
CA ARG A 11 0.41 -3.89 -10.68
C ARG A 11 0.14 -2.70 -11.61
N HIS A 12 -0.74 -2.91 -12.60
CA HIS A 12 -1.27 -1.82 -13.43
C HIS A 12 -2.35 -1.06 -12.66
N LEU A 13 -2.12 0.22 -12.41
CA LEU A 13 -3.06 1.12 -11.76
C LEU A 13 -3.50 2.20 -12.76
N ILE A 14 -4.49 3.00 -12.35
CA ILE A 14 -5.02 4.09 -13.20
C ILE A 14 -3.92 5.06 -13.63
N THR A 15 -2.89 5.28 -12.79
CA THR A 15 -1.76 6.16 -13.06
C THR A 15 -0.56 5.45 -13.68
N GLY A 16 -0.74 4.26 -14.26
CA GLY A 16 0.32 3.48 -14.91
C GLY A 16 0.85 2.30 -14.09
N LEU A 17 1.95 1.71 -14.57
CA LEU A 17 2.60 0.56 -13.94
C LEU A 17 3.32 0.97 -12.65
N HIS A 18 3.12 0.19 -11.59
CA HIS A 18 3.79 0.37 -10.30
C HIS A 18 4.24 -0.97 -9.74
N THR A 19 5.41 -1.00 -9.11
CA THR A 19 5.73 -2.08 -8.17
C THR A 19 5.12 -1.71 -6.82
N VAL A 20 4.29 -2.57 -6.28
CA VAL A 20 3.62 -2.42 -4.97
C VAL A 20 3.98 -3.59 -4.06
N ALA A 21 3.70 -3.45 -2.77
CA ALA A 21 3.72 -4.56 -1.84
C ALA A 21 2.53 -4.43 -0.89
N ASP A 22 1.76 -5.50 -0.75
CA ASP A 22 0.63 -5.52 0.17
C ASP A 22 1.12 -5.33 1.62
N ILE A 23 0.28 -4.68 2.42
CA ILE A 23 0.51 -4.49 3.84
C ILE A 23 -0.54 -5.27 4.61
N TYR A 24 -0.09 -6.01 5.62
CA TYR A 24 -0.96 -6.82 6.46
C TYR A 24 -0.93 -6.31 7.89
N CYS A 25 -2.04 -6.48 8.60
CA CYS A 25 -2.10 -6.24 10.04
C CYS A 25 -1.13 -7.19 10.77
N GLY A 26 -0.33 -6.66 11.69
CA GLY A 26 0.59 -7.46 12.50
C GLY A 26 -0.11 -8.51 13.36
N ASP A 27 -1.36 -8.25 13.78
CA ASP A 27 -2.08 -9.08 14.74
C ASP A 27 -2.97 -10.13 14.06
N CYS A 28 -3.81 -9.71 13.10
CA CYS A 28 -4.78 -10.59 12.44
C CYS A 28 -4.36 -11.03 11.03
N ARG A 29 -3.24 -10.53 10.50
CA ARG A 29 -2.71 -10.83 9.15
C ARG A 29 -3.66 -10.51 7.99
N GLU A 30 -4.74 -9.80 8.24
CA GLU A 30 -5.62 -9.26 7.20
C GLU A 30 -4.89 -8.22 6.35
N VAL A 31 -5.19 -8.20 5.05
CA VAL A 31 -4.71 -7.15 4.15
C VAL A 31 -5.35 -5.83 4.55
N LEU A 32 -4.50 -4.83 4.81
CA LEU A 32 -4.92 -3.47 5.12
C LEU A 32 -4.87 -2.55 3.89
N GLY A 33 -4.11 -2.95 2.86
CA GLY A 33 -3.92 -2.23 1.61
C GLY A 33 -2.55 -2.52 1.01
N TRP A 34 -1.89 -1.53 0.40
CA TRP A 34 -0.56 -1.69 -0.21
C TRP A 34 0.31 -0.44 -0.07
N LYS A 35 1.62 -0.61 -0.20
CA LYS A 35 2.58 0.49 -0.36
C LYS A 35 3.12 0.55 -1.79
N TYR A 36 3.37 1.76 -2.28
CA TYR A 36 4.11 1.92 -3.53
C TYR A 36 5.59 1.70 -3.28
N VAL A 37 6.18 0.73 -3.96
CA VAL A 37 7.61 0.42 -3.89
C VAL A 37 8.35 1.17 -4.99
N ARG A 38 7.80 1.17 -6.20
CA ARG A 38 8.38 1.84 -7.36
C ARG A 38 7.29 2.34 -8.29
N ALA A 39 7.45 3.54 -8.81
CA ALA A 39 6.69 4.06 -9.94
C ALA A 39 7.62 4.14 -11.16
N TYR A 40 7.13 3.74 -12.32
CA TYR A 40 7.93 3.77 -13.55
C TYR A 40 7.87 5.12 -14.26
N GLU A 41 6.79 5.88 -14.05
CA GLU A 41 6.64 7.23 -14.57
C GLU A 41 7.21 8.28 -13.59
N ALA A 42 7.98 9.23 -14.11
CA ALA A 42 8.58 10.31 -13.31
C ALA A 42 7.51 11.15 -12.57
N SER A 43 6.38 11.41 -13.23
CA SER A 43 5.23 12.13 -12.68
C SER A 43 4.60 11.42 -11.47
N GLN A 44 4.82 10.11 -11.30
CA GLN A 44 4.25 9.30 -10.23
C GLN A 44 5.24 8.96 -9.12
N LYS A 45 6.52 9.37 -9.24
CA LYS A 45 7.56 9.08 -8.23
C LYS A 45 7.23 9.56 -6.82
N TYR A 46 6.44 10.62 -6.70
CA TYR A 46 5.97 11.13 -5.40
C TYR A 46 5.11 10.11 -4.62
N LYS A 47 4.62 9.04 -5.26
CA LYS A 47 3.87 7.96 -4.62
C LYS A 47 4.79 6.96 -3.92
N GLU A 48 6.04 6.81 -4.35
CA GLU A 48 6.97 5.83 -3.77
C GLU A 48 7.11 6.02 -2.25
N GLY A 49 7.02 4.93 -1.50
CA GLY A 49 7.00 4.94 -0.04
C GLY A 49 5.64 5.31 0.59
N LYS A 50 4.65 5.78 -0.17
CA LYS A 50 3.31 6.06 0.35
C LYS A 50 2.49 4.78 0.49
N PHE A 51 1.56 4.82 1.43
CA PHE A 51 0.65 3.72 1.77
C PHE A 51 -0.77 4.08 1.34
N ILE A 52 -1.45 3.10 0.76
CA ILE A 52 -2.88 3.11 0.50
C ILE A 52 -3.50 2.09 1.41
N PHE A 53 -4.52 2.52 2.14
CA PHE A 53 -5.29 1.64 3.00
C PHE A 53 -6.73 1.56 2.50
N GLU A 54 -7.34 0.40 2.68
CA GLU A 54 -8.76 0.22 2.42
C GLU A 54 -9.58 0.86 3.53
N LYS A 55 -10.43 1.82 3.16
CA LYS A 55 -11.26 2.56 4.14
C LYS A 55 -12.17 1.65 4.96
N ALA A 56 -12.66 0.55 4.37
CA ALA A 56 -13.48 -0.43 5.07
C ALA A 56 -12.73 -1.18 6.19
N LYS A 57 -11.39 -1.20 6.13
CA LYS A 57 -10.51 -1.85 7.11
C LYS A 57 -9.95 -0.86 8.14
N ILE A 58 -10.29 0.43 8.05
CA ILE A 58 -9.87 1.46 9.01
C ILE A 58 -11.08 2.00 9.75
N VAL A 59 -11.01 1.96 11.08
CA VAL A 59 -11.93 2.69 11.96
C VAL A 59 -11.22 3.95 12.43
N LYS A 60 -11.86 5.11 12.27
CA LYS A 60 -11.39 6.36 12.85
C LYS A 60 -11.97 6.46 14.26
N GLU A 61 -11.14 6.32 15.27
CA GLU A 61 -11.52 6.72 16.63
C GLU A 61 -11.47 8.25 16.71
N ASN A 62 -12.61 8.87 16.99
CA ASN A 62 -12.69 10.30 17.31
C ASN A 62 -12.49 10.43 18.82
N TRP A 63 -11.34 10.96 19.22
CA TRP A 63 -11.05 11.38 20.59
C TRP A 63 -11.40 12.85 20.76
#